data_AF-A0A9P7C1Z1-F1
#
_entry.id   AF-A0A9P7C1Z1-F1
#
_cell.length_a   1.000
_cell.length_b   1.000
_cell.length_c   1.000
_cell.angle_alpha   90.00
_cell.angle_beta   90.00
_cell.angle_gamma   90.00
#
_symmetry.space_group_name_H-M   'P 1'
#
loop_
_entity.id
_entity.type
_entity.pdbx_description
1 polymer ?
#
loop_
_entity_poly.entity_id
_entity_poly.type
_entity_poly.pdbx_seq_one_letter_code
_entity_poly.pdbx_strand_id
1 'polypeptide(L)'
;MLLVYWAYPIVCEALWGRTLGKRALGLRVLSRDGAPVGWMASITRNLLRTVDMLPFGYALGLVSSLFDPHGRRLGDLVAGTGVVHAPALYLPPPPTIDSVLAPPQPLRPDEPAALMAFAERAPRLSAARQQELAGIAEPLTGAQGQIGVLRLYAMANWLLGRR
;
A
#
# COMPACT_ATOMS: atom_id res chain seq x y z
N MET A 1 -34.25 -0.90 12.00
CA MET A 1 -33.45 -1.85 11.18
C MET A 1 -32.99 -1.25 9.85
N LEU A 2 -33.85 -0.57 9.08
CA LEU A 2 -33.48 0.08 7.81
C LEU A 2 -32.35 1.11 7.97
N LEU A 3 -32.48 2.05 8.90
CA LEU A 3 -31.48 3.10 9.15
C LEU A 3 -30.09 2.54 9.45
N VAL A 4 -29.99 1.46 10.23
CA VAL A 4 -28.70 0.83 10.52
C VAL A 4 -28.12 0.18 9.27
N TYR A 5 -28.94 -0.50 8.46
CA TYR A 5 -28.49 -1.13 7.21
C TYR A 5 -28.03 -0.13 6.15
N TRP A 6 -28.54 1.09 6.20
CA TRP A 6 -28.31 2.15 5.22
C TRP A 6 -27.29 3.19 5.67
N ALA A 7 -27.47 3.77 6.86
CA ALA A 7 -26.61 4.82 7.38
C ALA A 7 -25.23 4.30 7.78
N TYR A 8 -25.14 3.07 8.32
CA TYR A 8 -23.87 2.48 8.72
C TYR A 8 -22.84 2.40 7.58
N PRO A 9 -23.13 1.77 6.42
CA PRO A 9 -22.17 1.73 5.34
C PRO A 9 -21.88 3.12 4.75
N ILE A 10 -22.88 4.00 4.66
CA ILE A 10 -22.72 5.35 4.12
C ILE A 10 -21.74 6.16 4.96
N VAL A 11 -21.99 6.23 6.27
CA VAL A 11 -21.17 7.03 7.19
C VAL A 11 -19.75 6.47 7.27
N CYS A 12 -19.60 5.15 7.39
CA CYS A 12 -18.27 4.53 7.45
C CYS A 12 -17.48 4.70 6.16
N GLU A 13 -18.12 4.57 4.99
CA GLU A 13 -17.44 4.75 3.71
C GLU A 13 -17.12 6.22 3.41
N ALA A 14 -17.98 7.16 3.76
CA ALA A 14 -17.71 8.58 3.55
C ALA A 14 -16.60 9.11 4.47
N LEU A 15 -16.52 8.63 5.71
CA LEU A 15 -15.51 9.07 6.68
C LEU A 15 -14.17 8.33 6.54
N TRP A 16 -14.21 7.01 6.31
CA TRP A 16 -13.01 6.17 6.35
C TRP A 16 -12.73 5.42 5.04
N GLY A 17 -13.58 5.54 4.02
CA GLY A 17 -13.46 4.79 2.77
C GLY A 17 -13.62 3.28 2.93
N ARG A 18 -14.06 2.80 4.10
CA ARG A 18 -14.20 1.37 4.41
C ARG A 18 -15.17 1.15 5.57
N THR A 19 -15.95 0.08 5.51
CA THR A 19 -16.76 -0.40 6.63
C THR A 19 -15.92 -1.30 7.55
N LEU A 20 -16.40 -1.61 8.76
CA LEU A 20 -15.67 -2.44 9.73
C LEU A 20 -15.41 -3.86 9.19
N GLY A 21 -16.37 -4.45 8.49
CA GLY A 21 -16.19 -5.73 7.79
C GLY A 21 -15.17 -5.65 6.64
N LYS A 22 -15.22 -4.58 5.83
CA LYS A 22 -14.21 -4.33 4.79
C LYS A 22 -12.81 -4.14 5.39
N ARG A 23 -12.72 -3.49 6.56
CA ARG A 23 -11.47 -3.31 7.29
C ARG A 23 -10.87 -4.64 7.76
N ALA A 24 -11.71 -5.57 8.26
CA ALA A 24 -11.26 -6.91 8.63
C ALA A 24 -10.72 -7.71 7.42
N LEU A 25 -11.28 -7.46 6.24
CA LEU A 25 -10.88 -8.10 4.97
C LEU A 25 -9.77 -7.36 4.21
N GLY A 26 -9.19 -6.28 4.76
CA GLY A 26 -8.16 -5.50 4.07
C GLY A 26 -8.67 -4.76 2.81
N LEU A 27 -9.98 -4.52 2.71
CA LEU A 27 -10.61 -3.86 1.56
C LEU A 27 -10.76 -2.35 1.81
N ARG A 28 -10.50 -1.55 0.78
CA ARG A 28 -10.72 -0.11 0.78
C ARG A 28 -11.47 0.30 -0.48
N VAL A 29 -12.42 1.20 -0.31
CA VAL A 29 -13.10 1.83 -1.43
C VAL A 29 -12.40 3.13 -1.78
N LEU A 30 -12.10 3.31 -3.06
CA LEU A 30 -11.53 4.53 -3.62
C LEU A 30 -12.39 5.04 -4.76
N SER A 31 -12.32 6.33 -5.04
CA SER A 31 -12.79 6.89 -6.31
C SER A 31 -11.90 6.41 -7.46
N ARG A 32 -12.37 6.56 -8.70
CA ARG A 32 -11.62 6.23 -9.91
C ARG A 32 -10.24 6.90 -9.97
N ASP A 33 -10.12 8.08 -9.37
CA ASP A 33 -8.87 8.85 -9.30
C ASP A 33 -7.97 8.47 -8.11
N GLY A 34 -8.34 7.43 -7.35
CA GLY A 34 -7.61 7.00 -6.15
C GLY A 34 -7.88 7.86 -4.90
N ALA A 35 -8.69 8.91 -5.02
CA ALA A 35 -9.12 9.76 -3.91
C ALA A 35 -10.06 9.02 -2.94
N PRO A 36 -10.14 9.44 -1.65
CA PRO A 36 -11.15 8.93 -0.74
C PRO A 36 -12.56 9.20 -1.28
N VAL A 37 -13.47 8.26 -1.03
CA VAL A 37 -14.85 8.38 -1.50
C VAL A 37 -15.58 9.50 -0.77
N GLY A 38 -16.19 10.41 -1.54
CA GLY A 38 -17.04 11.46 -0.99
C GLY A 38 -18.43 10.98 -0.57
N TRP A 39 -19.12 11.78 0.22
CA TRP A 39 -20.47 11.49 0.74
C TRP A 39 -21.48 11.13 -0.35
N MET A 40 -21.53 11.90 -1.44
CA MET A 40 -22.46 11.66 -2.56
C MET A 40 -22.22 10.31 -3.23
N ALA A 41 -20.96 9.98 -3.51
CA ALA A 41 -20.60 8.71 -4.14
C ALA A 41 -20.95 7.51 -3.24
N SER A 42 -20.74 7.64 -1.92
CA SER A 42 -21.13 6.59 -0.97
C SER A 42 -22.65 6.40 -0.88
N ILE A 43 -23.42 7.50 -0.88
CA ILE A 43 -24.89 7.46 -0.89
C ILE A 43 -25.41 6.82 -2.18
N THR A 44 -24.94 7.28 -3.34
CA THR A 44 -25.40 6.78 -4.65
C THR A 44 -25.14 5.28 -4.82
N ARG A 45 -23.94 4.81 -4.44
CA ARG A 45 -23.66 3.37 -4.40
C ARG A 45 -24.65 2.61 -3.52
N ASN A 46 -24.87 3.09 -2.30
CA ASN A 46 -25.67 2.35 -1.33
C ASN A 46 -27.16 2.37 -1.70
N LEU A 47 -27.62 3.42 -2.39
CA LEU A 47 -28.96 3.50 -3.00
C LEU A 47 -29.12 2.51 -4.14
N LEU A 48 -28.14 2.46 -5.03
CA LEU A 48 -28.14 1.51 -6.15
C LEU A 48 -27.99 0.06 -5.68
N ARG A 49 -27.43 -0.19 -4.48
CA ARG A 49 -27.45 -1.54 -3.88
C ARG A 49 -28.87 -2.10 -3.71
N THR A 50 -29.86 -1.25 -3.47
CA THR A 50 -31.26 -1.69 -3.38
C THR A 50 -31.91 -1.88 -4.73
N VAL A 51 -31.47 -1.11 -5.73
CA VAL A 51 -31.84 -1.33 -7.13
C VAL A 51 -31.25 -2.65 -7.64
N ASP A 52 -29.99 -2.94 -7.33
CA ASP A 52 -29.33 -4.21 -7.65
C ASP A 52 -30.10 -5.41 -7.06
N MET A 53 -30.78 -5.21 -5.94
CA MET A 53 -31.56 -6.24 -5.25
C MET A 53 -32.84 -6.67 -5.99
N LEU A 54 -33.34 -5.85 -6.93
CA LEU A 54 -34.54 -6.10 -7.73
C LEU A 54 -34.11 -6.54 -9.15
N PRO A 55 -34.71 -7.56 -9.82
CA PRO A 55 -35.92 -8.33 -9.51
C PRO A 55 -35.65 -9.75 -8.96
N PHE A 56 -34.40 -10.22 -8.97
CA PHE A 56 -34.00 -11.57 -8.54
C PHE A 56 -32.85 -11.52 -7.52
N GLY A 57 -32.98 -10.74 -6.45
CA GLY A 57 -32.12 -10.81 -5.28
C GLY A 57 -30.62 -10.66 -5.56
N TYR A 58 -30.21 -9.55 -6.19
CA TYR A 58 -28.84 -9.21 -6.63
C TYR A 58 -28.41 -9.64 -8.04
N ALA A 59 -29.30 -10.19 -8.86
CA ALA A 59 -28.96 -10.59 -10.24
C ALA A 59 -28.33 -9.45 -11.08
N LEU A 60 -28.84 -8.21 -10.99
CA LEU A 60 -28.26 -7.07 -11.71
C LEU A 60 -26.85 -6.70 -11.20
N GLY A 61 -26.66 -6.70 -9.88
CA GLY A 61 -25.36 -6.50 -9.26
C GLY A 61 -24.37 -7.59 -9.65
N LEU A 62 -24.82 -8.85 -9.75
CA LEU A 62 -23.99 -9.98 -10.16
C LEU A 62 -23.60 -9.90 -11.63
N VAL A 63 -24.55 -9.65 -12.53
CA VAL A 63 -24.29 -9.50 -13.97
C VAL A 63 -23.32 -8.34 -14.20
N SER A 64 -23.59 -7.16 -13.64
CA SER A 64 -22.67 -6.02 -13.78
C SER A 64 -21.25 -6.32 -13.27
N SER A 65 -21.13 -6.97 -12.11
CA SER A 65 -19.81 -7.39 -11.59
C SER A 65 -19.12 -8.45 -12.45
N LEU A 66 -19.85 -9.35 -13.12
CA LEU A 66 -19.25 -10.38 -13.98
C LEU A 66 -18.76 -9.82 -15.32
N PHE A 67 -19.45 -8.82 -15.86
CA PHE A 67 -19.08 -8.18 -17.14
C PHE A 67 -18.04 -7.07 -16.97
N ASP A 68 -17.84 -6.55 -15.76
CA ASP A 68 -16.81 -5.55 -15.48
C ASP A 68 -15.47 -6.23 -15.09
N PRO A 69 -14.34 -5.92 -15.76
CA PRO A 69 -13.03 -6.50 -15.45
C PRO A 69 -12.54 -6.24 -14.01
N HIS A 70 -13.11 -5.23 -13.35
CA HIS A 70 -12.77 -4.86 -11.97
C HIS A 70 -13.82 -5.32 -10.96
N GLY A 71 -14.79 -6.15 -11.36
CA GLY A 71 -15.80 -6.71 -10.47
C GLY A 71 -16.79 -5.68 -9.92
N ARG A 72 -16.90 -4.50 -10.53
CA ARG A 72 -17.73 -3.40 -10.00
C ARG A 72 -19.21 -3.65 -10.25
N ARG A 73 -20.02 -3.42 -9.23
CA ARG A 73 -21.49 -3.45 -9.37
C ARG A 73 -21.97 -2.20 -10.08
N LEU A 74 -23.21 -2.22 -10.57
CA LEU A 74 -23.86 -1.05 -11.17
C LEU A 74 -23.77 0.19 -10.27
N GLY A 75 -23.97 0.03 -8.96
CA GLY A 75 -23.78 1.11 -7.99
C GLY A 75 -22.37 1.69 -7.92
N ASP A 76 -21.33 0.87 -8.06
CA ASP A 76 -19.93 1.30 -8.07
C ASP A 76 -19.57 1.99 -9.40
N LEU A 77 -20.13 1.50 -10.52
CA LEU A 77 -19.96 2.09 -11.84
C LEU A 77 -20.56 3.50 -11.91
N VAL A 78 -21.79 3.68 -11.42
CA VAL A 78 -22.48 4.99 -11.43
C VAL A 78 -21.82 5.95 -10.45
N ALA A 79 -21.39 5.48 -9.28
CA ALA A 79 -20.70 6.31 -8.30
C ALA A 79 -19.23 6.64 -8.69
N GLY A 80 -18.69 6.00 -9.74
CA GLY A 80 -17.30 6.18 -10.16
C GLY A 80 -16.31 5.71 -9.09
N THR A 81 -16.63 4.62 -8.40
CA THR A 81 -15.82 4.08 -7.30
C THR A 81 -15.41 2.62 -7.55
N GLY A 82 -14.34 2.18 -6.90
CA GLY A 82 -13.86 0.82 -6.95
C GLY A 82 -13.42 0.32 -5.58
N VAL A 83 -13.55 -0.99 -5.36
CA VAL A 83 -13.04 -1.66 -4.17
C VAL A 83 -11.67 -2.24 -4.51
N VAL A 84 -10.65 -1.83 -3.77
CA VAL A 84 -9.28 -2.34 -3.91
C VAL A 84 -8.88 -3.09 -2.65
N HIS A 85 -8.07 -4.13 -2.82
CA HIS A 85 -7.41 -4.79 -1.71
C HIS A 85 -6.22 -3.92 -1.28
N ALA A 86 -6.38 -3.23 -0.15
CA ALA A 86 -5.38 -2.37 0.45
C ALA A 86 -5.06 -2.92 1.84
N PRO A 87 -4.30 -4.03 1.92
CA PRO A 87 -3.87 -4.56 3.20
C PRO A 87 -3.09 -3.45 3.91
N ALA A 88 -3.17 -3.43 5.24
CA ALA A 88 -2.28 -2.55 6.01
C ALA A 88 -0.85 -2.89 5.55
N LEU A 89 -0.19 -1.93 4.90
CA LEU A 89 1.21 -2.09 4.56
C LEU A 89 1.93 -2.31 5.88
N TYR A 90 2.31 -3.57 6.14
CA TYR A 90 3.28 -3.86 7.17
C TYR A 90 4.58 -3.24 6.67
N LEU A 91 4.82 -2.00 7.10
CA LEU A 91 6.11 -1.37 7.01
C LEU A 91 6.92 -2.02 8.14
N PRO A 92 7.85 -2.96 7.84
CA PRO A 92 8.74 -3.43 8.87
C PRO A 92 9.42 -2.20 9.49
N PRO A 93 9.55 -2.15 10.83
CA PRO A 93 10.32 -1.08 11.45
C PRO A 93 11.70 -1.02 10.77
N PRO A 94 12.24 0.19 10.53
CA PRO A 94 13.56 0.31 9.93
C PRO A 94 14.52 -0.57 10.74
N PRO A 95 15.32 -1.42 10.09
CA PRO A 95 16.19 -2.32 10.82
C PRO A 95 17.15 -1.47 11.66
N THR A 96 17.07 -1.59 12.99
CA THR A 96 18.07 -1.03 13.91
C THR A 96 19.34 -1.85 13.73
N ILE A 97 20.13 -1.45 12.76
CA ILE A 97 21.43 -2.05 12.50
C ILE A 97 22.38 -1.23 13.36
N ASP A 98 22.74 -1.75 14.52
CA ASP A 98 23.71 -1.12 15.43
C ASP A 98 25.16 -1.38 14.97
N SER A 99 25.34 -2.02 13.82
CA SER A 99 26.67 -2.19 13.25
C SER A 99 27.10 -0.94 12.50
N VAL A 100 28.35 -0.57 12.73
CA VAL A 100 29.04 0.54 12.08
C VAL A 100 30.24 -0.05 11.37
N LEU A 101 30.35 0.18 10.06
CA LEU A 101 31.45 -0.33 9.25
C LEU A 101 32.04 0.80 8.41
N ALA A 102 33.33 1.07 8.57
CA ALA A 102 34.03 2.01 7.69
C ALA A 102 34.11 1.41 6.26
N PRO A 103 33.83 2.21 5.22
CA PRO A 103 33.96 1.74 3.85
C PRO A 103 35.42 1.31 3.59
N PRO A 104 35.65 0.14 2.95
CA PRO A 104 37.00 -0.42 2.77
C PRO A 104 37.86 0.39 1.80
N GLN A 105 37.23 1.25 0.99
CA GLN A 105 37.88 2.16 0.06
C GLN A 105 37.34 3.58 0.29
N PRO A 106 38.14 4.62 0.03
CA PRO A 106 37.65 6.00 0.08
C PRO A 106 36.52 6.20 -0.93
N LEU A 107 35.37 6.62 -0.44
CA LEU A 107 34.18 6.86 -1.25
C LEU A 107 34.40 8.05 -2.19
N ARG A 108 33.88 7.95 -3.41
CA ARG A 108 33.78 9.07 -4.35
C ARG A 108 32.77 10.10 -3.83
N PRO A 109 32.84 11.38 -4.21
CA PRO A 109 31.97 12.43 -3.66
C PRO A 109 30.45 12.18 -3.82
N ASP A 110 30.05 11.36 -4.80
CA ASP A 110 28.66 10.98 -5.09
C ASP A 110 28.17 9.73 -4.32
N GLU A 111 29.09 8.86 -3.90
CA GLU A 111 28.77 7.58 -3.24
C GLU A 111 28.17 7.73 -1.81
N PRO A 112 28.61 8.67 -0.96
CA PRO A 112 28.00 8.90 0.36
C PRO A 112 26.52 9.27 0.26
N ALA A 113 26.16 10.10 -0.72
CA ALA A 113 24.77 10.49 -0.95
C ALA A 113 23.93 9.28 -1.38
N ALA A 114 24.47 8.39 -2.22
CA ALA A 114 23.81 7.16 -2.63
C ALA A 114 23.60 6.19 -1.46
N LEU A 115 24.60 6.04 -0.57
CA LEU A 115 24.50 5.22 0.65
C LEU A 115 23.41 5.74 1.60
N MET A 116 23.36 7.06 1.83
CA MET A 116 22.30 7.67 2.65
C MET A 116 20.92 7.50 2.02
N ALA A 117 20.79 7.77 0.72
CA ALA A 117 19.53 7.60 -0.01
C ALA A 117 19.05 6.14 0.01
N PHE A 118 19.97 5.17 -0.06
CA PHE A 118 19.65 3.76 0.14
C PHE A 118 19.14 3.51 1.56
N ALA A 119 19.85 3.94 2.60
CA ALA A 119 19.46 3.71 3.99
C ALA A 119 18.08 4.29 4.33
N GLU A 120 17.74 5.46 3.79
CA GLU A 120 16.42 6.09 3.98
C GLU A 120 15.30 5.37 3.22
N ARG A 121 15.58 4.86 2.01
CA ARG A 121 14.57 4.22 1.14
C ARG A 121 14.42 2.73 1.39
N ALA A 122 15.47 2.05 1.82
CA ALA A 122 15.51 0.60 1.95
C ALA A 122 14.37 0.04 2.81
N PRO A 123 13.92 0.65 3.94
CA PRO A 123 12.76 0.17 4.70
C PRO A 123 11.44 0.14 3.91
N ARG A 124 11.33 0.94 2.84
CA ARG A 124 10.16 0.97 1.94
C ARG A 124 10.26 -0.03 0.79
N LEU A 125 11.43 -0.64 0.58
CA LEU A 125 11.68 -1.60 -0.49
C LEU A 125 11.46 -3.03 0.00
N SER A 126 11.01 -3.91 -0.90
CA SER A 126 10.94 -5.34 -0.60
C SER A 126 12.33 -5.93 -0.37
N ALA A 127 12.42 -7.01 0.42
CA ALA A 127 13.69 -7.68 0.70
C ALA A 127 14.46 -8.06 -0.59
N ALA A 128 13.75 -8.53 -1.62
CA ALA A 128 14.35 -8.85 -2.92
C ALA A 128 14.97 -7.62 -3.60
N ARG A 129 14.29 -6.46 -3.57
CA ARG A 129 14.83 -5.21 -4.14
C ARG A 129 15.99 -4.65 -3.32
N GLN A 130 15.98 -4.81 -2.00
CA GLN A 130 17.13 -4.45 -1.17
C GLN A 130 18.36 -5.27 -1.56
N GLN A 131 18.20 -6.59 -1.73
CA GLN A 131 19.29 -7.50 -2.12
C GLN A 131 19.82 -7.21 -3.52
N GLU A 132 18.95 -6.86 -4.47
CA GLU A 132 19.36 -6.47 -5.82
C GLU A 132 20.19 -5.19 -5.81
N LEU A 133 19.75 -4.15 -5.09
CA LEU A 133 20.52 -2.91 -4.93
C LEU A 133 21.86 -3.16 -4.21
N ALA A 134 21.87 -4.03 -3.21
CA ALA A 134 23.11 -4.45 -2.55
C ALA A 134 24.05 -5.21 -3.48
N GLY A 135 23.51 -5.98 -4.44
CA GLY A 135 24.28 -6.64 -5.49
C GLY A 135 24.97 -5.65 -6.43
N ILE A 136 24.32 -4.52 -6.77
CA ILE A 136 24.96 -3.45 -7.56
C ILE A 136 26.15 -2.86 -6.80
N ALA A 137 26.03 -2.75 -5.47
CA ALA A 137 27.08 -2.26 -4.58
C ALA A 137 28.02 -3.38 -4.07
N GLU A 138 28.04 -4.56 -4.68
CA GLU A 138 28.96 -5.65 -4.33
C GLU A 138 30.43 -5.23 -4.38
N PRO A 139 30.93 -4.45 -5.36
CA PRO A 139 32.33 -4.03 -5.37
C PRO A 139 32.73 -3.22 -4.13
N LEU A 140 31.78 -2.49 -3.53
CA LEU A 140 32.00 -1.71 -2.32
C LEU A 140 31.82 -2.56 -1.06
N THR A 141 30.78 -3.39 -1.02
CA THR A 141 30.42 -4.16 0.18
C THR A 141 31.19 -5.46 0.31
N GLY A 142 31.71 -6.03 -0.79
CA GLY A 142 32.36 -7.34 -0.84
C GLY A 142 31.45 -8.50 -0.43
N ALA A 143 30.12 -8.32 -0.50
CA ALA A 143 29.13 -9.34 -0.17
C ALA A 143 27.84 -9.14 -0.96
N GLN A 144 27.16 -10.24 -1.28
CA GLN A 144 25.86 -10.22 -1.94
C GLN A 144 24.72 -10.56 -0.98
N GLY A 145 23.48 -10.38 -1.45
CA GLY A 145 22.27 -10.77 -0.72
C GLY A 145 22.10 -9.97 0.58
N GLN A 146 21.63 -10.65 1.63
CA GLN A 146 21.30 -9.99 2.89
C GLN A 146 22.53 -9.45 3.63
N ILE A 147 23.70 -10.07 3.46
CA ILE A 147 24.96 -9.61 4.06
C ILE A 147 25.40 -8.29 3.41
N GLY A 148 25.25 -8.16 2.09
CA GLY A 148 25.51 -6.90 1.37
C GLY A 148 24.62 -5.76 1.87
N VAL A 149 23.33 -6.03 2.06
CA VAL A 149 22.36 -5.06 2.62
C VAL A 149 22.81 -4.60 4.02
N LEU A 150 23.18 -5.52 4.90
CA LEU A 150 23.66 -5.19 6.25
C LEU A 150 24.93 -4.33 6.23
N ARG A 151 25.88 -4.62 5.32
CA ARG A 151 27.10 -3.82 5.16
C ARG A 151 26.80 -2.41 4.65
N LEU A 152 25.86 -2.23 3.72
CA LEU A 152 25.45 -0.89 3.26
C LEU A 152 24.85 -0.06 4.38
N TYR A 153 23.97 -0.65 5.19
CA TYR A 153 23.43 0.03 6.38
C TYR A 153 24.53 0.38 7.38
N ALA A 154 25.48 -0.52 7.62
CA ALA A 154 26.59 -0.27 8.54
C ALA A 154 27.50 0.87 8.06
N MET A 155 27.72 0.97 6.75
CA MET A 155 28.46 2.07 6.12
C MET A 155 27.68 3.39 6.19
N ALA A 156 26.36 3.35 5.97
CA ALA A 156 25.52 4.53 6.11
C ALA A 156 25.49 5.05 7.56
N ASN A 157 25.46 4.15 8.55
CA ASN A 157 25.56 4.53 9.96
C ASN A 157 26.92 5.16 10.32
N TRP A 158 28.01 4.63 9.74
CA TRP A 158 29.35 5.23 9.89
C TRP A 158 29.37 6.67 9.35
N LEU A 159 28.75 6.92 8.19
CA LEU A 159 28.63 8.26 7.61
C LEU A 159 27.76 9.20 8.46
N LEU A 160 26.71 8.68 9.09
CA LEU A 160 25.83 9.46 9.98
C LEU A 160 26.46 9.75 11.35
N GLY A 161 27.65 9.21 11.64
CA GLY A 161 28.34 9.40 12.92
C GLY A 161 27.62 8.76 14.11
N ARG A 162 26.67 7.86 13.86
CA ARG A 162 25.97 7.09 14.89
C ARG A 162 26.96 6.02 15.38
N ARG A 163 27.58 6.26 16.54
CA ARG A 163 28.45 5.32 17.23
C ARG A 163 27.68 4.56 18.30
#